data_AF-A0A3B9Y399-F1
#
_entry.id   AF-A0A3B9Y399-F1
#
_cell.length_a   1.000
_cell.length_b   1.000
_cell.length_c   1.000
_cell.angle_alpha   90.00
_cell.angle_beta   90.00
_cell.angle_gamma   90.00
#
_symmetry.space_group_name_H-M   'P 1'
#
loop_
_entity.id
_entity.type
_entity.pdbx_description
1 polymer ?
#
loop_
_entity_poly.entity_id
_entity_poly.type
_entity_poly.pdbx_seq_one_letter_code
_entity_poly.pdbx_strand_id
1 'polypeptide(L)'
;CVQAKLNFYNPYQNLLTRWFTAEYSLWFDLILPGLQQAKLAIPLGGTSNHFPTQILRALGGWDAFNVTEDCDLGLRLSRYQMETVVLNSTTYEEANSKFKNWIRQRSRWIKGYMQTYLINMRRPWRYLRPGRLREFASLQLVIGGKTAFLFLNPFLW
;
A
#
# COMPACT_ATOMS: atom_id res chain seq x y z
N CYS A 1 4.69 12.75 5.39
CA CYS A 1 3.61 11.94 6.00
C CYS A 1 4.23 11.01 7.02
N VAL A 2 3.48 10.61 8.03
CA VAL A 2 3.94 9.65 9.04
C VAL A 2 2.94 8.51 9.09
N GLN A 3 3.41 7.26 8.96
CA GLN A 3 2.58 6.05 8.96
C GLN A 3 3.05 5.11 10.06
N ALA A 4 2.15 4.66 10.94
CA ALA A 4 2.48 3.60 11.87
C ALA A 4 2.48 2.22 11.19
N LYS A 5 3.17 1.26 11.79
CA LYS A 5 3.08 -0.14 11.37
C LYS A 5 1.72 -0.71 11.75
N LEU A 6 1.18 -1.62 10.95
CA LEU A 6 -0.03 -2.37 11.29
C LEU A 6 0.31 -3.84 11.52
N ASN A 7 -0.34 -4.43 12.51
CA ASN A 7 -0.29 -5.87 12.75
C ASN A 7 -1.60 -6.35 13.38
N PHE A 8 -1.76 -7.66 13.59
CA PHE A 8 -2.98 -8.23 14.15
C PHE A 8 -2.78 -8.75 15.57
N TYR A 9 -3.76 -8.53 16.46
CA TYR A 9 -3.70 -9.02 17.85
C TYR A 9 -4.20 -10.47 18.02
N ASN A 10 -4.90 -11.03 17.02
CA ASN A 10 -5.46 -12.39 17.03
C ASN A 10 -4.73 -13.37 16.09
N PRO A 11 -3.38 -13.41 16.04
CA PRO A 11 -2.66 -14.23 15.08
C PRO A 11 -2.93 -15.72 15.29
N TYR A 12 -3.12 -16.17 16.53
CA TYR A 12 -3.28 -17.58 16.89
C TYR A 12 -4.71 -18.12 16.82
N GLN A 13 -5.68 -17.33 16.34
CA GLN A 13 -7.08 -17.76 16.30
C GLN A 13 -7.31 -18.93 15.34
N ASN A 14 -6.70 -18.91 14.16
CA ASN A 14 -6.67 -20.04 13.22
C ASN A 14 -5.52 -19.89 12.20
N LEU A 15 -5.40 -20.85 11.28
CA LEU A 15 -4.35 -20.82 10.25
C LEU A 15 -4.44 -19.59 9.34
N LEU A 16 -5.66 -19.13 9.02
CA LEU A 16 -5.88 -17.96 8.17
C LEU A 16 -5.38 -16.69 8.84
N THR A 17 -5.70 -16.48 10.13
CA THR A 17 -5.18 -15.32 10.88
C THR A 17 -3.66 -15.35 10.97
N ARG A 18 -3.04 -16.53 11.13
CA ARG A 18 -1.58 -16.68 11.14
C ARG A 18 -0.95 -16.25 9.81
N TRP A 19 -1.46 -16.74 8.69
CA TRP A 19 -0.98 -16.33 7.36
C TRP A 19 -1.15 -14.82 7.14
N PHE A 20 -2.29 -14.29 7.57
CA PHE A 20 -2.59 -12.88 7.40
C PHE A 20 -1.64 -11.99 8.20
N THR A 21 -1.33 -12.36 9.45
CA THR A 21 -0.31 -11.73 10.28
C THR A 21 1.07 -11.79 9.62
N ALA A 22 1.47 -12.94 9.08
CA ALA A 22 2.76 -13.07 8.40
C ALA A 22 2.88 -12.12 7.20
N GLU A 23 1.81 -11.99 6.40
CA GLU A 23 1.77 -11.03 5.29
C GLU A 23 1.86 -9.57 5.76
N TYR A 24 1.16 -9.22 6.85
CA TYR A 24 1.23 -7.88 7.43
C TYR A 24 2.62 -7.57 7.95
N SER A 25 3.27 -8.50 8.65
CA SER A 25 4.65 -8.32 9.09
C SER A 25 5.61 -8.19 7.91
N LEU A 26 5.47 -8.99 6.86
CA LEU A 26 6.27 -8.81 5.65
C LEU A 26 6.09 -7.39 5.09
N TRP A 27 4.85 -6.92 4.97
CA TRP A 27 4.57 -5.61 4.38
C TRP A 27 5.02 -4.44 5.27
N PHE A 28 4.51 -4.35 6.49
CA PHE A 28 4.72 -3.21 7.38
C PHE A 28 6.06 -3.24 8.12
N ASP A 29 6.61 -4.42 8.42
CA ASP A 29 7.88 -4.52 9.16
C ASP A 29 9.10 -4.58 8.24
N LEU A 30 8.96 -5.05 7.00
CA LEU A 30 10.09 -5.22 6.08
C LEU A 30 9.96 -4.36 4.81
N ILE A 31 8.87 -4.49 4.06
CA ILE A 31 8.74 -3.80 2.77
C ILE A 31 8.66 -2.28 2.92
N LEU A 32 7.76 -1.74 3.76
CA LEU A 32 7.63 -0.28 3.92
C LEU A 32 8.91 0.37 4.48
N PRO A 33 9.58 -0.17 5.51
CA PRO A 33 10.87 0.36 5.96
C PRO A 33 11.97 0.24 4.90
N GLY A 34 11.96 -0.81 4.08
CA GLY A 34 12.88 -0.94 2.95
C GLY A 34 12.66 0.14 1.89
N LEU A 35 11.39 0.44 1.54
CA LEU A 35 11.04 1.53 0.63
C LEU A 35 11.43 2.90 1.19
N GLN A 36 11.22 3.12 2.49
CA GLN A 36 11.68 4.33 3.17
C GLN A 36 13.19 4.51 3.05
N GLN A 37 13.98 3.48 3.40
CA GLN A 37 15.44 3.55 3.32
C GLN A 37 15.93 3.79 1.89
N ALA A 38 15.24 3.21 0.90
CA ALA A 38 15.54 3.42 -0.51
C ALA A 38 15.09 4.80 -1.05
N LYS A 39 14.41 5.62 -0.24
CA LYS A 39 13.77 6.90 -0.62
C LYS A 39 12.81 6.74 -1.80
N LEU A 40 12.04 5.66 -1.79
CA LEU A 40 11.04 5.34 -2.81
C LEU A 40 9.64 5.71 -2.32
N ALA A 41 8.69 5.78 -3.26
CA ALA A 41 7.30 6.03 -2.92
C ALA A 41 6.77 4.92 -2.00
N ILE A 42 6.19 5.32 -0.87
CA ILE A 42 5.59 4.40 0.08
C ILE A 42 4.09 4.35 -0.21
N PRO A 43 3.55 3.20 -0.69
CA PRO A 43 2.12 3.00 -0.74
C PRO A 43 1.60 2.91 0.71
N LEU A 44 0.82 3.91 1.12
CA LEU A 44 0.29 3.93 2.48
C LEU A 44 -0.68 2.77 2.67
N GLY A 45 -0.69 2.21 3.88
CA GLY A 45 -1.50 1.04 4.23
C GLY A 45 -2.48 1.36 5.34
N GLY A 46 -3.69 1.73 4.96
CA GLY A 46 -4.88 1.79 5.81
C GLY A 46 -4.81 2.81 6.94
N THR A 47 -4.94 2.32 8.16
CA THR A 47 -5.09 3.13 9.38
C THR A 47 -3.73 3.67 9.86
N SER A 48 -3.80 4.57 10.84
CA SER A 48 -2.63 5.16 11.51
C SER A 48 -1.70 5.97 10.60
N ASN A 49 -2.30 6.61 9.58
CA ASN A 49 -1.69 7.63 8.76
C ASN A 49 -1.88 9.02 9.38
N HIS A 50 -0.81 9.80 9.46
CA HIS A 50 -0.80 11.16 9.99
C HIS A 50 -0.22 12.15 8.98
N PHE A 51 -0.98 13.19 8.67
CA PHE A 51 -0.61 14.22 7.70
C PHE A 51 -0.80 15.62 8.28
N PRO A 52 0.06 16.58 7.90
CA PRO A 52 -0.30 17.98 8.03
C PRO A 52 -1.53 18.28 7.16
N THR A 53 -2.58 18.85 7.75
CA THR A 53 -3.85 19.12 7.06
C THR A 53 -3.66 19.96 5.80
N GLN A 54 -2.76 20.95 5.84
CA GLN A 54 -2.44 21.80 4.69
C GLN A 54 -1.91 21.00 3.49
N ILE A 55 -1.07 20.00 3.74
CA ILE A 55 -0.49 19.13 2.70
C ILE A 55 -1.58 18.24 2.12
N LEU A 56 -2.41 17.63 2.98
CA LEU A 56 -3.51 16.78 2.52
C LEU A 56 -4.47 17.56 1.61
N ARG A 57 -4.82 18.81 1.97
CA ARG A 57 -5.65 19.69 1.14
C ARG A 57 -4.97 20.07 -0.17
N ALA A 58 -3.68 20.41 -0.14
CA ALA A 58 -2.92 20.75 -1.34
C ALA A 58 -2.82 19.57 -2.34
N LEU A 59 -2.83 18.33 -1.82
CA LEU A 59 -2.84 17.13 -2.65
C LEU A 59 -4.22 16.79 -3.24
N GLY A 60 -5.28 17.50 -2.84
CA GLY A 60 -6.66 17.21 -3.25
C GLY A 60 -7.38 16.20 -2.37
N GLY A 61 -6.84 15.88 -1.19
CA GLY A 61 -7.48 14.97 -0.22
C GLY A 61 -7.50 13.50 -0.66
N TRP A 62 -8.45 12.76 -0.11
CA TRP A 62 -8.72 11.36 -0.44
C TRP A 62 -9.52 11.25 -1.74
N ASP A 63 -9.19 10.27 -2.57
CA ASP A 63 -9.97 9.97 -3.78
C ASP A 63 -11.18 9.10 -3.41
N ALA A 64 -12.37 9.69 -3.40
CA ALA A 64 -13.62 9.00 -3.04
C ALA A 64 -14.00 7.84 -3.99
N PHE A 65 -13.38 7.76 -5.18
CA PHE A 65 -13.67 6.72 -6.17
C PHE A 65 -12.64 5.59 -6.18
N ASN A 66 -11.55 5.73 -5.43
CA ASN A 66 -10.51 4.71 -5.31
C ASN A 66 -10.71 3.90 -4.03
N VAL A 67 -10.75 2.56 -4.15
CA VAL A 67 -10.92 1.64 -3.01
C VAL A 67 -9.65 1.53 -2.16
N THR A 68 -8.51 2.00 -2.68
CA THR A 68 -7.24 2.15 -1.96
C THR A 68 -6.75 3.58 -2.11
N GLU A 69 -7.53 4.50 -1.56
CA GLU A 69 -7.25 5.94 -1.55
C GLU A 69 -5.94 6.30 -0.84
N ASP A 70 -5.55 5.48 0.13
CA ASP A 70 -4.30 5.51 0.88
C ASP A 70 -3.07 5.25 0.01
N CYS A 71 -3.09 4.16 -0.73
CA CYS A 71 -2.03 3.78 -1.64
C CYS A 71 -1.82 4.89 -2.69
N ASP A 72 -2.89 5.41 -3.28
CA ASP A 72 -2.80 6.52 -4.23
C ASP A 72 -2.26 7.81 -3.60
N LEU A 73 -2.71 8.16 -2.39
CA LEU A 73 -2.21 9.34 -1.67
C LEU A 73 -0.71 9.23 -1.37
N GLY A 74 -0.22 8.04 -1.01
CA GLY A 74 1.21 7.77 -0.84
C GLY A 74 2.04 8.00 -2.11
N LEU A 75 1.53 7.55 -3.25
CA LEU A 75 2.16 7.81 -4.56
C LEU A 75 2.11 9.29 -4.92
N ARG A 76 1.00 9.99 -4.61
CA ARG A 76 0.88 11.44 -4.82
C ARG A 76 1.88 12.21 -3.98
N LEU A 77 2.08 11.87 -2.70
CA LEU A 77 3.10 12.50 -1.85
C LEU A 77 4.49 12.45 -2.48
N SER A 78 4.91 11.27 -2.95
CA SER A 78 6.21 11.10 -3.61
C SER A 78 6.33 11.95 -4.88
N ARG A 79 5.24 12.17 -5.64
CA ARG A 79 5.26 13.06 -6.82
C ARG A 79 5.55 14.51 -6.50
N TYR A 80 5.25 14.97 -5.29
CA TYR A 80 5.60 16.30 -4.80
C TYR A 80 6.92 16.30 -4.00
N GLN A 81 7.74 15.25 -4.14
CA GLN A 81 9.02 15.09 -3.43
C GLN A 81 8.88 15.14 -1.91
N MET A 82 7.69 14.80 -1.39
CA MET A 82 7.46 14.67 0.03
C MET A 82 7.77 13.25 0.49
N GLU A 83 8.49 13.16 1.59
CA GLU A 83 8.85 11.88 2.19
C GLU A 83 7.74 11.36 3.12
N THR A 84 7.62 10.05 3.16
CA THR A 84 6.80 9.33 4.14
C THR A 84 7.72 8.57 5.06
N VAL A 85 7.47 8.67 6.36
CA VAL A 85 8.23 7.97 7.39
C VAL A 85 7.32 6.94 8.07
N VAL A 86 7.81 5.72 8.19
CA VAL A 86 7.26 4.62 8.97
C VAL A 86 7.69 4.78 10.42
N LEU A 87 6.74 4.98 11.33
CA LEU A 87 7.00 5.04 12.75
C LEU A 87 7.31 3.65 13.31
N ASN A 88 8.20 3.62 14.30
CA ASN A 88 8.38 2.47 15.16
C ASN A 88 7.27 2.40 16.23
N SER A 89 6.03 2.36 15.77
CA SER A 89 4.82 2.18 16.57
C SER A 89 3.89 1.26 15.80
N THR A 90 3.25 0.32 16.49
CA THR A 90 2.39 -0.69 15.88
C THR A 90 0.95 -0.49 16.35
N THR A 91 0.05 -0.28 15.42
CA THR A 91 -1.39 -0.35 15.66
C THR A 91 -1.86 -1.78 15.41
N TYR A 92 -2.57 -2.34 16.39
CA TYR A 92 -3.11 -3.69 16.29
C TYR A 92 -4.56 -3.66 15.84
N GLU A 93 -4.86 -4.43 14.79
CA GLU A 93 -6.21 -4.64 14.26
C GLU A 93 -6.65 -6.09 14.46
N GLU A 94 -7.92 -6.38 14.14
CA GLU A 94 -8.43 -7.75 14.12
C GLU A 94 -8.25 -8.37 12.72
N ALA A 95 -7.53 -9.49 12.65
CA ALA A 95 -7.43 -10.31 11.46
C ALA A 95 -8.78 -10.99 11.17
N ASN A 96 -9.12 -11.08 9.89
CA ASN A 96 -10.33 -11.78 9.48
C ASN A 96 -10.20 -13.29 9.68
N SER A 97 -10.95 -13.84 10.63
CA SER A 97 -10.93 -15.26 10.96
C SER A 97 -11.85 -16.11 10.08
N LYS A 98 -12.73 -15.49 9.28
CA LYS A 98 -13.73 -16.19 8.45
C LYS A 98 -13.36 -16.13 6.97
N PHE A 99 -13.17 -17.28 6.34
CA PHE A 99 -12.75 -17.40 4.94
C PHE A 99 -13.57 -16.55 3.94
N LYS A 100 -14.91 -16.61 4.01
CA LYS A 100 -15.78 -15.82 3.11
C LYS A 100 -15.59 -14.30 3.28
N ASN A 101 -15.37 -13.83 4.50
CA ASN A 101 -15.15 -12.41 4.76
C ASN A 101 -13.73 -12.00 4.32
N TRP A 102 -12.74 -12.87 4.52
CA TRP A 102 -11.38 -12.68 4.04
C TRP A 102 -11.32 -12.54 2.53
N ILE A 103 -12.03 -13.39 1.77
CA ILE A 103 -12.16 -13.26 0.31
C ILE A 103 -12.67 -11.87 -0.05
N ARG A 104 -13.78 -11.42 0.56
CA ARG A 104 -14.36 -10.09 0.28
C ARG A 104 -13.40 -8.96 0.61
N GLN A 105 -12.61 -9.08 1.68
CA GLN A 105 -11.59 -8.10 2.04
C GLN A 105 -10.47 -8.08 0.98
N ARG A 106 -9.95 -9.24 0.60
CA ARG A 106 -8.90 -9.37 -0.43
C ARG A 106 -9.34 -8.88 -1.79
N SER A 107 -10.55 -9.22 -2.23
CA SER A 107 -11.12 -8.72 -3.48
C SER A 107 -11.11 -7.19 -3.54
N ARG A 108 -11.48 -6.52 -2.44
CA ARG A 108 -11.50 -5.05 -2.36
C ARG A 108 -10.09 -4.47 -2.49
N TRP A 109 -9.12 -5.03 -1.78
CA TRP A 109 -7.74 -4.57 -1.86
C TRP A 109 -7.16 -4.75 -3.25
N ILE A 110 -7.36 -5.92 -3.85
CA ILE A 110 -6.87 -6.24 -5.20
C ILE A 110 -7.49 -5.28 -6.23
N LYS A 111 -8.79 -5.06 -6.15
CA LYS A 111 -9.48 -4.07 -6.99
C LYS A 111 -8.86 -2.67 -6.82
N GLY A 112 -8.63 -2.23 -5.59
CA GLY A 112 -8.02 -0.92 -5.34
C GLY A 112 -6.58 -0.81 -5.87
N TYR A 113 -5.74 -1.82 -5.66
CA TYR A 113 -4.38 -1.85 -6.23
C TYR A 113 -4.41 -1.77 -7.76
N MET A 114 -5.32 -2.50 -8.41
CA MET A 114 -5.53 -2.41 -9.87
C MET A 114 -5.96 -1.00 -10.29
N GLN A 115 -6.92 -0.39 -9.60
CA GLN A 115 -7.38 0.97 -9.88
C GLN A 115 -6.24 1.98 -9.74
N THR A 116 -5.51 1.93 -8.63
CA THR A 116 -4.36 2.80 -8.34
C THR A 116 -3.27 2.64 -9.39
N TYR A 117 -2.93 1.40 -9.77
CA TYR A 117 -1.97 1.12 -10.83
C TYR A 117 -2.40 1.76 -12.15
N LEU A 118 -3.65 1.50 -12.59
CA LEU A 118 -4.17 2.04 -13.84
C LEU A 118 -4.17 3.57 -13.85
N ILE A 119 -4.61 4.22 -12.77
CA ILE A 119 -4.59 5.69 -12.64
C ILE A 119 -3.17 6.23 -12.81
N ASN A 120 -2.19 5.61 -12.15
CA ASN A 120 -0.79 6.02 -12.23
C ASN A 120 -0.17 5.72 -13.60
N MET A 121 -0.64 4.67 -14.29
CA MET A 121 -0.20 4.29 -15.64
C MET A 121 -0.92 5.03 -16.78
N ARG A 122 -1.94 5.85 -16.52
CA ARG A 122 -2.59 6.67 -17.57
C ARG A 122 -1.63 7.64 -18.27
N ARG A 123 -0.57 8.07 -17.58
CA ARG A 123 0.45 8.99 -18.11
C ARG A 123 1.86 8.53 -17.68
N PRO A 124 2.33 7.38 -18.19
CA PRO A 124 3.57 6.75 -17.71
C PRO A 124 4.81 7.61 -18.01
N TRP A 125 4.74 8.42 -19.06
CA TRP A 125 5.76 9.41 -19.45
C TRP A 125 6.15 10.39 -18.33
N ARG A 126 5.28 10.61 -17.34
CA ARG A 126 5.59 11.44 -16.16
C ARG A 126 6.68 10.82 -15.29
N TYR A 127 6.81 9.50 -15.30
CA TYR A 127 7.83 8.75 -14.56
C TYR A 127 9.09 8.46 -15.40
N LEU A 128 8.97 8.50 -16.74
CA LEU A 128 10.10 8.31 -17.66
C LEU A 128 10.97 9.56 -17.83
N ARG A 129 10.73 10.61 -17.04
CA ARG A 129 11.60 11.79 -16.99
C ARG A 129 12.94 11.42 -16.33
N PRO A 130 14.06 12.04 -16.77
CA PRO A 130 15.35 11.87 -16.12
C PRO A 130 15.22 12.09 -14.60
N GLY A 131 15.78 11.15 -13.81
CA GLY A 131 15.72 11.19 -12.35
C GLY A 131 14.55 10.42 -11.69
N ARG A 132 13.54 9.96 -12.44
CA ARG A 132 12.35 9.27 -11.88
C ARG A 132 12.23 7.79 -12.22
N LEU A 133 13.21 7.22 -12.93
CA LEU A 133 13.23 5.80 -13.31
C LEU A 133 13.18 4.86 -12.09
N ARG A 134 13.81 5.24 -10.97
CA ARG A 134 13.78 4.46 -9.73
C ARG A 134 12.36 4.39 -9.14
N GLU A 135 11.63 5.51 -9.15
CA GLU A 135 10.23 5.57 -8.72
C GLU A 135 9.33 4.76 -9.65
N PHE A 136 9.60 4.82 -10.96
CA PHE A 136 8.89 3.99 -11.94
C PHE A 136 9.09 2.51 -11.66
N ALA A 137 10.34 2.07 -11.50
CA ALA A 137 10.67 0.68 -11.19
C ALA A 137 10.03 0.23 -9.88
N SER A 138 10.05 1.08 -8.85
CA SER A 138 9.37 0.81 -7.58
C SER A 138 7.86 0.63 -7.76
N LEU A 139 7.20 1.51 -8.50
CA LEU A 139 5.78 1.40 -8.81
C LEU A 139 5.46 0.10 -9.57
N GLN A 140 6.30 -0.26 -10.55
CA GLN A 140 6.16 -1.50 -11.31
C GLN A 140 6.36 -2.73 -10.44
N LEU A 141 7.35 -2.75 -9.54
CA LEU A 141 7.62 -3.95 -8.72
C LEU A 141 6.61 -4.10 -7.57
N VAL A 142 6.30 -3.00 -6.87
CA VAL A 142 5.51 -3.03 -5.63
C VAL A 142 4.01 -3.14 -5.92
N ILE A 143 3.51 -2.41 -6.92
CA ILE A 143 2.08 -2.38 -7.24
C ILE A 143 1.80 -3.16 -8.53
N GLY A 144 2.56 -2.88 -9.59
CA GLY A 144 2.41 -3.56 -10.88
C GLY A 144 2.65 -5.06 -10.77
N GLY A 145 3.74 -5.48 -10.11
CA GLY A 145 4.17 -6.85 -9.96
C GLY A 145 3.19 -7.65 -9.12
N LYS A 146 2.71 -7.07 -8.01
CA LYS A 146 1.64 -7.66 -7.19
C LYS A 146 0.36 -7.86 -8.01
N THR A 147 0.00 -6.89 -8.84
CA THR A 147 -1.19 -6.97 -9.70
C THR A 147 -1.00 -8.02 -10.81
N ALA A 148 0.15 -8.04 -11.48
CA ALA A 148 0.47 -8.98 -12.54
C ALA A 148 0.57 -10.42 -12.03
N PHE A 149 1.16 -10.62 -10.85
CA PHE A 149 1.29 -11.93 -10.21
C PHE A 149 -0.09 -12.58 -9.98
N LEU A 150 -1.10 -11.78 -9.61
CA LEU A 150 -2.47 -12.27 -9.43
C LEU A 150 -3.11 -12.78 -10.74
N PHE A 151 -2.75 -12.19 -11.89
CA PHE A 151 -3.22 -12.66 -13.19
C PHE A 151 -2.43 -13.87 -13.70
N LEU A 152 -1.13 -13.94 -13.38
CA LEU A 152 -0.26 -15.05 -13.78
C LEU A 152 -0.51 -16.31 -12.96
N ASN A 153 -0.95 -16.17 -11.71
CA ASN A 153 -1.23 -17.29 -10.83
C ASN A 153 -2.62 -17.18 -10.19
N PRO A 154 -3.69 -17.50 -10.95
CA PRO A 154 -5.06 -17.45 -10.44
C PRO A 154 -5.36 -18.49 -9.35
N PHE A 155 -4.48 -19.47 -9.14
CA PHE A 155 -4.64 -20.53 -8.13
C PHE A 155 -4.04 -20.19 -6.77
N LEU A 156 -3.09 -19.25 -6.71
CA LEU A 156 -2.47 -18.75 -5.46
C LEU A 156 -3.18 -17.49 -4.91
N TRP A 157 -4.47 -17.34 -5.22
CA TRP A 157 -5.31 -16.22 -4.80
C TRP A 157 -5.80 -16.37 -3.35
#